data_AF-A0A915LKD2-F1
#
_entry.id   AF-A0A915LKD2-F1
#
_cell.length_a   1.000
_cell.length_b   1.000
_cell.length_c   1.000
_cell.angle_alpha   90.00
_cell.angle_beta   90.00
_cell.angle_gamma   90.00
#
_symmetry.space_group_name_H-M   'P 1'
#
loop_
_entity.id
_entity.type
_entity.pdbx_description
1 polymer ?
#
loop_
_entity_poly.entity_id
_entity_poly.type
_entity_poly.pdbx_seq_one_letter_code
_entity_poly.pdbx_strand_id
1 'polypeptide(L)'
;MISQGINEYSKIGYNTFDSQIIDVSKVEMVSGKMMDQGPTLVITFQVFMIHVLKNKEGKVIEGDPNNAIRVHHVWVLCRDMEEFNPATAWKLLELHVQKGNLVL
;
A
#
# COMPACT_ATOMS: atom_id res chain seq x y z
N MET A 1 7.03 -8.65 -7.27
CA MET A 1 7.65 -8.32 -5.96
C MET A 1 6.63 -8.40 -4.81
N ILE A 2 5.51 -7.65 -4.86
CA ILE A 2 4.47 -7.72 -3.80
C ILE A 2 3.83 -9.12 -3.69
N SER A 3 3.54 -9.76 -4.83
CA SER A 3 3.00 -11.12 -4.87
C SER A 3 3.93 -12.18 -4.27
N GLN A 4 5.26 -11.97 -4.32
CA GLN A 4 6.22 -12.90 -3.73
C GLN A 4 6.18 -12.84 -2.20
N GLY A 5 6.16 -11.63 -1.62
CA GLY A 5 6.02 -11.46 -0.17
C GLY A 5 4.71 -12.05 0.37
N ILE A 6 3.58 -11.80 -0.30
CA ILE A 6 2.28 -12.36 0.12
C ILE A 6 2.27 -13.89 0.05
N ASN A 7 2.84 -14.47 -1.02
CA ASN A 7 2.94 -15.92 -1.17
C ASN A 7 3.85 -16.55 -0.10
N GLU A 8 4.93 -15.87 0.28
CA GLU A 8 5.81 -16.32 1.35
C GLU A 8 5.07 -16.35 2.69
N TYR A 9 4.41 -15.24 3.08
CA TYR A 9 3.57 -15.19 4.28
C TYR A 9 2.50 -16.27 4.29
N SER A 10 1.82 -16.48 3.15
CA SER A 10 0.83 -17.55 3.03
C SER A 10 1.42 -18.95 3.22
N LYS A 11 2.60 -19.24 2.67
CA LYS A 11 3.27 -20.56 2.84
C LYS A 11 3.64 -20.83 4.30
N ILE A 12 4.11 -19.80 5.00
CA ILE A 12 4.42 -19.90 6.44
C ILE A 12 3.16 -19.77 7.31
N GLY A 13 1.98 -19.58 6.69
CA GLY A 13 0.63 -19.47 7.29
C GLY A 13 0.45 -18.25 8.19
N TYR A 14 1.19 -17.20 7.86
CA TYR A 14 0.97 -15.89 8.43
C TYR A 14 -0.19 -15.24 7.69
N ASN A 15 -1.02 -14.50 8.42
CA ASN A 15 -2.17 -13.82 7.84
C ASN A 15 -2.30 -12.39 8.41
N THR A 16 -2.95 -11.53 7.63
CA THR A 16 -3.21 -10.14 7.95
C THR A 16 -4.71 -9.85 8.04
N PHE A 17 -5.54 -10.86 8.33
CA PHE A 17 -7.01 -10.74 8.27
C PHE A 17 -7.58 -9.74 9.27
N ASP A 18 -6.90 -9.55 10.40
CA ASP A 18 -7.31 -8.57 11.42
C ASP A 18 -6.81 -7.14 11.11
N SER A 19 -6.09 -6.94 10.00
CA SER A 19 -5.72 -5.59 9.56
C SER A 19 -6.93 -4.89 8.94
N GLN A 20 -7.17 -3.65 9.33
CA GLN A 20 -8.31 -2.86 8.86
C GLN A 20 -7.89 -1.43 8.53
N ILE A 21 -8.27 -0.98 7.34
CA ILE A 21 -8.18 0.44 6.96
C ILE A 21 -9.38 1.17 7.56
N ILE A 22 -9.12 2.25 8.29
CA ILE A 22 -10.13 3.09 8.94
C ILE A 22 -10.41 4.34 8.09
N ASP A 23 -9.36 5.01 7.64
CA ASP A 23 -9.45 6.25 6.85
C ASP A 23 -8.33 6.33 5.81
N VAL A 24 -8.62 6.98 4.69
CA VAL A 24 -7.63 7.38 3.68
C VAL A 24 -7.82 8.86 3.39
N SER A 25 -6.77 9.64 3.63
CA SER A 25 -6.83 11.10 3.55
C SER A 25 -5.56 11.71 2.97
N LYS A 26 -5.61 13.02 2.68
CA LYS A 26 -4.49 13.82 2.14
C LYS A 26 -3.90 13.23 0.85
N VAL A 27 -4.77 12.88 -0.09
CA VAL A 27 -4.37 12.40 -1.41
C VAL A 27 -3.86 13.59 -2.23
N GLU A 28 -2.61 13.52 -2.65
CA GLU A 28 -1.91 14.58 -3.37
C GLU A 28 -1.12 14.00 -4.54
N MET A 29 -1.05 14.74 -5.65
CA MET A 29 -0.14 14.44 -6.75
C MET A 29 1.18 15.16 -6.50
N VAL A 30 2.27 14.39 -6.39
CA VAL A 30 3.61 14.93 -6.15
C VAL A 30 4.30 15.28 -7.47
N SER A 31 4.16 14.41 -8.48
CA SER A 31 4.74 14.67 -9.80
C SER A 31 4.02 13.92 -10.92
N GLY A 32 4.11 14.46 -12.12
CA GLY A 32 3.73 13.78 -13.36
C GLY A 32 4.85 13.95 -14.39
N LYS A 33 5.25 12.85 -15.04
CA LYS A 33 6.32 12.84 -16.05
C LYS A 33 5.97 11.92 -17.21
N MET A 34 6.40 12.28 -18.41
CA MET A 34 6.40 11.36 -19.54
C MET A 34 7.64 10.48 -19.46
N MET A 35 7.46 9.17 -19.56
CA MET A 35 8.53 8.19 -19.72
C MET A 35 8.26 7.34 -20.97
N ASP A 36 9.24 6.55 -21.41
CA ASP A 36 9.14 5.75 -22.65
C ASP A 36 7.94 4.79 -22.66
N GLN A 37 7.59 4.26 -21.48
CA GLN A 37 6.46 3.36 -21.23
C GLN A 37 5.10 4.07 -21.10
N GLY A 38 5.07 5.40 -21.04
CA GLY A 38 3.86 6.20 -20.92
C GLY A 38 3.90 7.26 -19.80
N PRO A 39 2.81 8.03 -19.63
CA PRO A 39 2.65 8.97 -18.53
C PRO A 39 2.76 8.28 -17.18
N THR A 40 3.64 8.80 -16.32
CA THR A 40 3.85 8.32 -14.95
C THR A 40 3.40 9.39 -13.96
N LEU A 41 2.67 8.98 -12.92
CA LEU A 41 2.25 9.81 -11.80
C LEU A 41 2.84 9.29 -10.50
N VAL A 42 3.27 10.20 -9.64
CA VAL A 42 3.60 9.91 -8.25
C VAL A 42 2.54 10.55 -7.38
N ILE A 43 1.84 9.74 -6.59
CA ILE A 43 0.82 10.20 -5.64
C ILE A 43 1.25 9.89 -4.21
N THR A 44 0.84 10.73 -3.28
CA THR A 44 1.00 10.49 -1.84
C THR A 44 -0.34 10.54 -1.15
N PHE A 45 -0.49 9.71 -0.12
CA PHE A 45 -1.67 9.73 0.72
C PHE A 45 -1.35 9.16 2.11
N GLN A 46 -2.23 9.45 3.07
CA GLN A 46 -2.15 8.91 4.43
C GLN A 46 -3.25 7.88 4.63
N VAL A 47 -2.87 6.76 5.25
CA VAL A 47 -3.80 5.71 5.68
C VAL A 47 -3.78 5.66 7.19
N PHE A 48 -4.96 5.73 7.81
CA PHE A 48 -5.14 5.38 9.21
C PHE A 48 -5.69 3.96 9.28
N MET A 49 -4.97 3.07 9.95
CA MET A 49 -5.30 1.64 9.94
C MET A 49 -4.90 0.93 11.23
N ILE A 50 -5.60 -0.16 11.53
CA ILE A 50 -5.12 -1.21 12.42
C ILE A 50 -4.28 -2.16 11.56
N HIS A 51 -3.01 -2.35 11.92
CA HIS A 51 -2.10 -3.28 11.24
C HIS A 51 -1.79 -4.43 12.18
N VAL A 52 -2.06 -5.66 11.73
CA VAL A 52 -1.85 -6.88 12.50
C VAL A 52 -1.39 -8.00 11.57
N LEU A 53 -0.23 -8.57 11.89
CA LEU A 53 0.28 -9.80 11.30
C LEU A 53 0.25 -10.90 12.36
N LYS A 54 -0.47 -11.99 12.08
CA LYS A 54 -0.50 -13.18 12.94
C LYS A 54 0.21 -14.35 12.30
N ASN A 55 0.83 -15.21 13.11
CA ASN A 55 1.35 -16.51 12.64
C ASN A 55 0.22 -17.56 12.57
N LYS A 56 0.59 -18.79 12.21
CA LYS A 56 -0.30 -19.97 12.19
C LYS A 56 -1.01 -20.26 13.52
N GLU A 57 -0.41 -19.88 14.64
CA GLU A 57 -0.93 -20.12 15.99
C GLU A 57 -1.88 -19.01 16.45
N GLY A 58 -2.11 -17.97 15.63
CA GLY A 58 -2.94 -16.82 15.96
C GLY A 58 -2.25 -15.80 16.87
N LYS A 59 -0.96 -15.97 17.17
CA LYS A 59 -0.16 -15.00 17.92
C LYS A 59 0.13 -13.78 17.03
N VAL A 60 0.06 -12.58 17.60
CA VAL A 60 0.47 -11.35 16.91
C VAL A 60 1.99 -11.28 16.88
N ILE A 61 2.55 -11.14 15.67
CA ILE A 61 3.98 -11.10 15.39
C ILE A 61 4.43 -9.68 15.02
N GLU A 62 3.53 -8.93 14.39
CA GLU A 62 3.74 -7.53 14.04
C GLU A 62 2.44 -6.75 14.25
N GLY A 63 2.57 -5.52 14.74
CA GLY A 63 1.45 -4.61 14.95
C GLY A 63 0.70 -4.82 16.26
N ASP A 64 -0.47 -4.21 16.37
CA ASP A 64 -1.31 -4.25 17.58
C ASP A 64 -2.80 -4.16 17.17
N PRO A 65 -3.62 -5.16 17.50
CA PRO A 65 -5.04 -5.17 17.14
C PRO A 65 -5.86 -4.05 17.81
N ASN A 66 -5.36 -3.45 18.89
CA ASN A 66 -6.07 -2.41 19.63
C ASN A 66 -5.53 -1.00 19.36
N ASN A 67 -4.49 -0.86 18.55
CA ASN A 67 -3.85 0.41 18.29
C ASN A 67 -3.83 0.73 16.79
N ALA A 68 -4.48 1.83 16.42
CA ALA A 68 -4.47 2.32 15.05
C ALA A 68 -3.25 3.22 14.81
N ILE A 69 -2.60 3.03 13.67
CA ILE A 69 -1.41 3.77 13.26
C ILE A 69 -1.70 4.59 12.00
N ARG A 70 -0.93 5.65 11.81
CA ARG A 70 -0.94 6.44 10.58
C ARG A 70 0.27 6.10 9.71
N VAL A 71 -0.01 5.78 8.46
CA VAL A 71 0.97 5.30 7.49
C VAL A 71 0.94 6.21 6.29
N HIS A 72 2.11 6.69 5.88
CA HIS A 72 2.28 7.50 4.68
C HIS A 72 2.63 6.59 3.51
N HIS A 73 1.88 6.73 2.42
CA HIS A 73 2.10 6.00 1.18
C HIS A 73 2.60 6.93 0.09
N VAL A 74 3.54 6.42 -0.71
CA VAL A 74 3.98 7.01 -1.97
C VAL A 74 3.77 5.94 -3.04
N TRP A 75 2.92 6.20 -4.03
CA TRP A 75 2.62 5.26 -5.11
C TRP A 75 3.08 5.84 -6.45
N VAL A 76 3.73 5.01 -7.25
CA VAL A 76 4.13 5.32 -8.62
C VAL A 76 3.22 4.57 -9.57
N LEU A 77 2.40 5.31 -10.32
CA LEU A 77 1.43 4.79 -11.28
C LEU A 77 1.91 5.09 -12.69
N CYS A 78 1.74 4.15 -13.61
CA CYS A 78 1.97 4.37 -15.03
C CYS A 78 0.70 4.09 -15.83
N ARG A 79 0.39 4.97 -16.78
CA ARG A 79 -0.73 4.79 -17.68
C ARG A 79 -0.33 3.84 -18.82
N ASP A 80 -1.08 2.78 -18.99
CA ASP A 80 -1.05 1.90 -20.16
C ASP A 80 -1.69 2.61 -21.35
N MET A 81 -0.89 2.85 -22.39
CA MET A 81 -1.32 3.55 -23.59
C MET A 81 -2.18 2.70 -24.53
N GLU A 82 -2.15 1.38 -24.38
CA GLU A 82 -2.94 0.43 -25.18
C GLU A 82 -4.33 0.19 -24.59
N GLU A 83 -4.52 0.43 -23.28
CA GLU A 83 -5.82 0.35 -22.63
C GLU A 83 -6.71 1.55 -23.00
N PHE A 84 -7.80 1.24 -23.70
CA PHE A 84 -8.76 2.22 -24.18
C PHE A 84 -9.68 2.72 -23.06
N ASN A 85 -9.97 1.88 -22.06
CA ASN A 85 -10.77 2.28 -20.91
C ASN A 85 -9.94 3.11 -19.92
N PRO A 86 -10.17 4.43 -19.79
CA PRO A 86 -9.36 5.28 -18.91
C PRO A 86 -9.46 4.90 -17.43
N ALA A 87 -10.53 4.22 -17.00
CA ALA A 87 -10.71 3.80 -15.61
C ALA A 87 -9.80 2.62 -15.20
N THR A 88 -9.31 1.84 -16.16
CA THR A 88 -8.44 0.66 -15.93
C THR A 88 -7.04 0.84 -16.49
N ALA A 89 -6.77 1.97 -17.18
CA ALA A 89 -5.50 2.24 -17.82
C ALA A 89 -4.34 2.49 -16.84
N TRP A 90 -4.58 2.72 -15.55
CA TRP A 90 -3.52 3.01 -14.59
C TRP A 90 -3.04 1.77 -13.85
N LYS A 91 -1.74 1.48 -13.94
CA LYS A 91 -1.08 0.34 -13.29
C LYS A 91 -0.12 0.83 -12.21
N LEU A 92 -0.13 0.16 -11.06
CA LEU A 92 0.83 0.41 -9.97
C LEU A 92 2.17 -0.22 -10.34
N LEU A 93 3.21 0.61 -10.47
CA LEU A 93 4.57 0.16 -10.72
C LEU A 93 5.30 -0.11 -9.40
N GLU A 94 5.29 0.88 -8.52
CA GLU A 94 6.02 0.85 -7.26
C GLU A 94 5.19 1.49 -6.15
N LEU A 95 5.40 1.01 -4.93
CA LEU A 95 4.85 1.63 -3.73
C LEU A 95 5.91 1.68 -2.64
N HIS A 96 5.92 2.77 -1.91
CA HIS A 96 6.68 2.93 -0.68
C HIS A 96 5.74 3.26 0.47
N VAL A 97 6.08 2.75 1.64
CA VAL A 97 5.29 2.86 2.86
C VAL A 97 6.21 3.34 3.97
N GLN A 98 5.83 4.42 4.63
CA GLN A 98 6.54 4.94 5.79
C GLN A 98 5.57 4.98 6.97
N LYS A 99 5.87 4.23 8.03
CA LYS A 99 5.14 4.35 9.30
C LYS A 99 5.46 5.74 9.86
N GLY A 100 4.43 6.57 10.03
CA GLY A 100 4.60 7.87 10.65
C GLY A 100 4.84 7.68 12.15
N ASN A 101 5.94 8.22 12.68
CA ASN A 101 6.03 8.43 14.12
C ASN A 101 5.03 9.55 14.46
N LEU A 102 4.03 9.26 15.29
CA LEU A 102 3.27 10.29 15.98
C LEU A 102 4.22 10.99 16.95
N VAL A 103 4.95 11.99 16.46
CA VAL A 103 5.50 13.01 17.35
C VAL A 103 4.34 13.96 17.61
N LEU A 104 3.75 13.82 18.80
CA LEU A 104 2.82 14.79 19.38
C LEU A 104 3.55 16.13 19.60
#